data_AF-A0A7Y4W1G9-F1
#
_entry.id   AF-A0A7Y4W1G9-F1
#
_cell.length_a   1.000
_cell.length_b   1.000
_cell.length_c   1.000
_cell.angle_alpha   90.00
_cell.angle_beta   90.00
_cell.angle_gamma   90.00
#
_symmetry.space_group_name_H-M   'P 1'
#
loop_
_entity.id
_entity.type
_entity.pdbx_description
1 polymer ?
#
loop_
_entity_poly.entity_id
_entity_poly.type
_entity_poly.pdbx_seq_one_letter_code
_entity_poly.pdbx_strand_id
1 'polypeptide(L)'
;MPTSFERTWRALDNDSVRLKTLGMGLIGLLLLGWLFWFVNGRVYVYEVSKKTSLEAVIAAHPVATRIHGRVLRAHLELGRLVKKGEVLIELDAEAEQLALAMSDARIHGIKAQITALRPEIKSHQIALAAYRDAADLAFTESRAQTDESKAHSQFADALMDARRSLLGKKYLSVEAFREAEAKVKASHASVKAHTANADRLKREGEVATDDRDAEIAKLKRKLAELEGQFLTEEAENRSIQRWA
;
A
#
# COMPACT_ATOMS: atom_id res chain seq x y z
N MET A 1 -70.13 -132.45 8.20
CA MET A 1 -70.55 -131.04 8.42
C MET A 1 -69.29 -130.20 8.60
N PRO A 2 -69.23 -128.91 8.21
CA PRO A 2 -69.25 -128.36 6.86
C PRO A 2 -67.96 -127.55 6.50
N THR A 3 -67.83 -127.28 5.19
CA THR A 3 -67.44 -125.99 4.54
C THR A 3 -65.99 -125.53 4.29
N SER A 4 -65.75 -125.30 2.97
CA SER A 4 -65.21 -124.08 2.33
C SER A 4 -63.70 -123.86 2.26
N PHE A 5 -63.13 -123.80 1.05
CA PHE A 5 -62.16 -122.77 0.56
C PHE A 5 -61.65 -123.15 -0.86
N GLU A 6 -62.42 -122.84 -1.93
CA GLU A 6 -61.98 -123.08 -3.33
C GLU A 6 -62.02 -121.82 -4.23
N ARG A 7 -62.00 -120.61 -3.67
CA ARG A 7 -62.31 -119.38 -4.46
C ARG A 7 -61.28 -118.26 -4.47
N THR A 8 -59.99 -118.54 -4.32
CA THR A 8 -58.93 -117.51 -4.33
C THR A 8 -57.84 -117.68 -5.39
N TRP A 9 -57.87 -118.75 -6.19
CA TRP A 9 -56.83 -118.99 -7.23
C TRP A 9 -57.13 -118.39 -8.61
N ARG A 10 -58.27 -117.70 -8.79
CA ARG A 10 -58.72 -117.20 -10.11
C ARG A 10 -58.38 -115.71 -10.39
N ALA A 11 -57.54 -115.08 -9.57
CA ALA A 11 -57.19 -113.66 -9.70
C ALA A 11 -55.71 -113.40 -10.06
N LEU A 12 -54.90 -114.45 -10.25
CA LEU A 12 -53.46 -114.33 -10.56
C LEU A 12 -53.08 -114.80 -11.96
N ASP A 13 -54.06 -114.98 -12.87
CA ASP A 13 -53.85 -115.57 -14.20
C ASP A 13 -54.17 -114.60 -15.36
N ASN A 14 -54.07 -113.29 -15.10
CA ASN A 14 -54.25 -112.27 -16.13
C ASN A 14 -53.22 -111.13 -16.03
N ASP A 15 -51.97 -111.49 -15.71
CA ASP A 15 -50.87 -110.54 -15.64
C ASP A 15 -50.29 -110.29 -17.05
N SER A 16 -50.89 -109.35 -17.77
CA SER A 16 -50.36 -108.87 -19.04
C SER A 16 -49.16 -107.95 -18.79
N VAL A 17 -47.96 -108.55 -18.75
CA VAL A 17 -46.66 -107.89 -18.49
C VAL A 17 -46.40 -106.66 -19.38
N ARG A 18 -47.05 -106.55 -20.55
CA ARG A 18 -46.94 -105.40 -21.46
C ARG A 18 -47.66 -104.13 -20.98
N LEU A 19 -48.74 -104.21 -20.21
CA LEU A 19 -49.48 -103.02 -19.75
C LEU A 19 -48.82 -102.36 -18.53
N LYS A 20 -48.26 -103.17 -17.61
CA LYS A 20 -47.54 -102.69 -16.43
C LYS A 20 -46.19 -102.04 -16.79
N THR A 21 -45.48 -102.57 -17.80
CA THR A 21 -44.23 -101.97 -18.29
C THR A 21 -44.46 -100.63 -19.00
N LEU A 22 -45.57 -100.48 -19.73
CA LEU A 22 -45.96 -99.20 -20.35
C LEU A 22 -46.28 -98.13 -19.28
N GLY A 23 -47.00 -98.51 -18.21
CA GLY A 23 -47.31 -97.61 -17.10
C GLY A 23 -46.06 -97.14 -16.34
N MET A 24 -45.11 -98.05 -16.10
CA MET A 24 -43.84 -97.73 -15.44
C MET A 24 -42.96 -96.79 -16.30
N GLY A 25 -42.95 -97.00 -17.63
CA GLY A 25 -42.26 -96.11 -18.57
C GLY A 25 -42.83 -94.69 -18.58
N LEU A 26 -44.16 -94.56 -18.52
CA LEU A 26 -44.83 -93.26 -18.50
C LEU A 26 -44.50 -92.47 -17.22
N ILE A 27 -44.49 -93.14 -16.07
CA ILE A 27 -44.11 -92.54 -14.78
C ILE A 27 -42.64 -92.12 -14.79
N GLY A 28 -41.75 -92.95 -15.33
CA GLY A 28 -40.34 -92.62 -15.49
C GLY A 28 -40.13 -91.40 -16.37
N LEU A 29 -40.87 -91.29 -17.48
CA LEU A 29 -40.80 -90.14 -18.38
C LEU A 29 -41.29 -88.84 -17.71
N LEU A 30 -42.36 -88.94 -16.92
CA LEU A 30 -42.93 -87.80 -16.21
C LEU A 30 -41.99 -87.29 -15.12
N LEU A 31 -41.36 -88.20 -14.38
CA LEU A 31 -40.35 -87.86 -13.38
C LEU A 31 -39.10 -87.23 -14.01
N LEU A 32 -38.64 -87.77 -15.14
CA LEU A 32 -37.51 -87.18 -15.88
C LEU A 32 -37.84 -85.78 -16.40
N GLY A 33 -39.04 -85.58 -16.96
CA GLY A 33 -39.50 -84.26 -17.38
C GLY A 33 -39.58 -83.27 -16.22
N TRP A 34 -40.05 -83.73 -15.05
CA TRP A 34 -40.14 -82.91 -13.85
C TRP A 34 -38.76 -82.53 -13.28
N LEU A 35 -37.83 -83.48 -13.20
CA LEU A 35 -36.45 -83.21 -12.78
C LEU A 35 -35.76 -82.26 -13.75
N PHE A 36 -35.94 -82.48 -15.05
CA PHE A 36 -35.36 -81.64 -16.10
C PHE A 36 -35.87 -80.20 -16.01
N TRP A 37 -37.18 -80.03 -15.77
CA TRP A 37 -37.77 -78.71 -15.54
C TRP A 37 -37.24 -78.04 -14.27
N PHE A 38 -37.10 -78.78 -13.17
CA PHE A 38 -36.60 -78.24 -11.90
C PHE A 38 -35.15 -77.77 -11.99
N VAL A 39 -34.29 -78.49 -12.73
CA VAL A 39 -32.87 -78.12 -12.91
C VAL A 39 -32.70 -76.98 -13.93
N ASN A 40 -33.54 -76.92 -14.97
CA ASN A 40 -33.46 -75.85 -15.98
C ASN A 40 -34.27 -74.60 -15.65
N GLY A 41 -35.08 -74.64 -14.60
CA GLY A 41 -35.84 -73.50 -14.10
C GLY A 41 -34.91 -72.45 -13.48
N ARG A 42 -34.37 -71.55 -14.31
CA ARG A 42 -33.70 -70.33 -13.83
C ARG A 42 -34.72 -69.39 -13.18
N VAL A 43 -34.84 -69.45 -11.86
CA VAL A 43 -35.58 -68.46 -11.08
C VAL A 43 -34.73 -67.19 -10.98
N TYR A 44 -35.11 -66.16 -11.74
CA TYR A 44 -34.51 -64.83 -11.62
C TYR A 44 -35.02 -64.16 -10.34
N VAL A 45 -34.20 -64.20 -9.29
CA VAL A 45 -34.45 -63.43 -8.07
C VAL A 45 -34.01 -61.99 -8.32
N TYR A 46 -34.97 -61.09 -8.49
CA TYR A 46 -34.73 -59.65 -8.52
C TYR A 46 -34.62 -59.14 -7.09
N GLU A 47 -33.39 -58.95 -6.60
CA GLU A 47 -33.17 -58.22 -5.35
C GLU A 47 -33.18 -56.72 -5.64
N VAL A 48 -34.30 -56.07 -5.34
CA VAL A 48 -34.42 -54.61 -5.45
C VAL A 48 -33.79 -53.99 -4.22
N SER A 49 -32.50 -53.62 -4.32
CA SER A 49 -31.80 -52.94 -3.23
C SER A 49 -32.36 -51.53 -3.05
N LYS A 50 -33.03 -51.28 -1.91
CA LYS A 50 -33.55 -49.96 -1.49
C LYS A 50 -32.49 -49.06 -0.85
N LYS A 51 -31.21 -49.45 -0.87
CA LYS A 51 -30.09 -48.67 -0.32
C LYS A 51 -29.14 -48.26 -1.44
N THR A 52 -29.54 -47.23 -2.17
CA THR A 52 -28.62 -46.51 -3.07
C THR A 52 -28.18 -45.25 -2.34
N SER A 53 -26.95 -45.24 -1.83
CA SER A 53 -26.30 -44.02 -1.37
C SER A 53 -25.76 -43.29 -2.59
N LEU A 54 -26.23 -42.06 -2.81
CA LEU A 54 -25.71 -41.22 -3.90
C LEU A 54 -24.42 -40.57 -3.40
N GLU A 55 -23.29 -41.23 -3.63
CA GLU A 55 -21.98 -40.67 -3.32
C GLU A 55 -21.57 -39.70 -4.43
N ALA A 56 -21.31 -38.44 -4.05
CA ALA A 56 -20.80 -37.46 -4.99
C ALA A 56 -19.36 -37.86 -5.38
N VAL A 57 -19.19 -38.26 -6.64
CA VAL A 57 -17.89 -38.63 -7.25
C VAL A 57 -16.96 -37.40 -7.42
N ILE A 58 -17.51 -36.19 -7.22
CA ILE A 58 -16.77 -34.93 -7.36
C ILE A 58 -16.23 -34.53 -5.99
N ALA A 59 -14.91 -34.33 -5.91
CA ALA A 59 -14.24 -33.81 -4.73
C ALA A 59 -14.94 -32.52 -4.24
N ALA A 60 -15.53 -32.57 -3.05
CA ALA A 60 -16.11 -31.38 -2.43
C ALA A 60 -15.03 -30.31 -2.30
N HIS A 61 -15.25 -29.15 -2.91
CA HIS A 61 -14.34 -28.00 -2.79
C HIS A 61 -14.72 -27.18 -1.57
N PRO A 62 -13.91 -27.16 -0.50
CA PRO A 62 -14.21 -26.35 0.66
C PRO A 62 -14.13 -24.87 0.30
N VAL A 63 -15.17 -24.11 0.64
CA VAL A 63 -15.19 -22.65 0.55
C VAL A 63 -14.77 -22.11 1.90
N ALA A 64 -13.63 -21.41 1.94
CA ALA A 64 -13.10 -20.77 3.14
C ALA A 64 -12.93 -19.27 2.92
N THR A 65 -13.15 -18.49 3.97
CA THR A 65 -12.89 -17.05 3.98
C THR A 65 -11.38 -16.83 4.12
N ARG A 66 -10.83 -15.81 3.46
CA ARG A 66 -9.40 -15.44 3.59
C ARG A 66 -9.13 -14.59 4.82
N ILE A 67 -10.17 -13.94 5.33
CA ILE A 67 -10.15 -13.11 6.53
C ILE A 67 -11.01 -13.76 7.61
N HIS A 68 -10.62 -13.52 8.86
CA HIS A 68 -11.41 -13.90 10.03
C HIS A 68 -12.49 -12.85 10.25
N GLY A 69 -13.71 -13.27 10.58
CA GLY A 69 -14.80 -12.34 10.81
C GLY A 69 -16.03 -13.03 11.39
N ARG A 70 -16.92 -12.22 11.95
CA ARG A 70 -18.24 -12.69 12.42
C ARG A 70 -19.18 -12.79 11.22
N VAL A 71 -19.88 -13.92 11.09
CA VAL A 71 -20.91 -14.07 10.04
C VAL A 71 -22.13 -13.24 10.42
N LEU A 72 -22.52 -12.28 9.57
CA LEU A 72 -23.76 -11.51 9.70
C LEU A 72 -24.94 -12.26 9.10
N ARG A 73 -24.76 -12.84 7.91
CA ARG A 73 -25.78 -13.61 7.20
C ARG A 73 -25.15 -14.78 6.46
N ALA A 74 -25.85 -15.91 6.46
CA ALA A 74 -25.49 -17.08 5.67
C ALA A 74 -26.67 -17.42 4.74
N HIS A 75 -26.41 -17.47 3.44
CA HIS A 75 -27.36 -17.81 2.38
C HIS A 75 -27.14 -19.25 1.88
N LEU A 76 -26.82 -20.16 2.81
CA LEU A 76 -26.45 -21.54 2.52
C LEU A 76 -27.63 -22.47 2.79
N GLU A 77 -28.06 -23.17 1.74
CA GLU A 77 -29.05 -24.26 1.82
C GLU A 77 -28.48 -25.51 1.16
N LEU A 78 -28.63 -26.68 1.80
CA LEU A 78 -28.14 -27.93 1.23
C LEU A 78 -28.88 -28.26 -0.09
N GLY A 79 -28.13 -28.62 -1.12
CA GLY A 79 -28.68 -28.98 -2.44
C GLY A 79 -29.04 -27.79 -3.33
N ARG A 80 -28.85 -26.55 -2.86
CA ARG A 80 -29.09 -25.35 -3.65
C ARG A 80 -28.01 -25.15 -4.72
N LEU A 81 -28.44 -24.96 -5.96
CA LEU A 81 -27.57 -24.58 -7.07
C LEU A 81 -27.17 -23.10 -6.93
N VAL A 82 -25.86 -22.82 -6.95
CA VAL A 82 -25.31 -21.46 -6.83
C VAL A 82 -24.49 -21.09 -8.06
N LYS A 83 -24.47 -19.82 -8.41
CA LYS A 83 -23.68 -19.29 -9.54
C LYS A 83 -22.34 -18.73 -9.07
N LYS A 84 -21.37 -18.68 -9.99
CA LYS A 84 -20.10 -17.99 -9.73
C LYS A 84 -20.36 -16.51 -9.44
N GLY A 85 -19.79 -16.00 -8.34
CA GLY A 85 -19.95 -14.62 -7.89
C GLY A 85 -21.17 -14.36 -7.01
N GLU A 86 -21.97 -15.39 -6.72
CA GLU A 86 -23.09 -15.27 -5.78
C GLU A 86 -22.59 -15.23 -4.33
N VAL A 87 -23.15 -14.32 -3.54
CA VAL A 87 -22.78 -14.14 -2.13
C VAL A 87 -23.40 -15.27 -1.29
N LEU A 88 -22.55 -16.11 -0.72
CA LEU A 88 -22.98 -17.23 0.12
C LEU A 88 -22.98 -16.88 1.61
N ILE A 89 -22.05 -16.03 2.03
CA ILE A 89 -21.86 -15.61 3.42
C ILE A 89 -21.51 -14.12 3.41
N GLU A 90 -22.17 -13.35 4.26
CA GLU A 90 -21.83 -11.96 4.55
C GLU A 90 -21.10 -11.92 5.89
N LEU A 91 -19.90 -11.33 5.90
CA LEU A 91 -19.11 -11.11 7.11
C LEU A 91 -19.33 -9.69 7.63
N ASP A 92 -19.20 -9.52 8.94
CA ASP A 92 -19.11 -8.22 9.60
C ASP A 92 -17.83 -7.50 9.15
N ALA A 93 -17.99 -6.32 8.56
CA ALA A 93 -16.91 -5.52 7.99
C ALA A 93 -16.77 -4.15 8.68
N GLU A 94 -17.43 -3.94 9.83
CA GLU A 94 -17.42 -2.65 10.53
C GLU A 94 -16.01 -2.23 10.94
N ALA A 95 -15.18 -3.17 11.40
CA ALA A 95 -13.80 -2.91 11.79
C ALA A 95 -12.91 -2.52 10.60
N GLU A 96 -13.06 -3.22 9.47
CA GLU A 96 -12.34 -2.98 8.22
C GLU A 96 -12.74 -1.64 7.60
N GLN A 97 -14.04 -1.30 7.63
CA GLN A 97 -14.55 -0.01 7.17
C GLN A 97 -14.01 1.14 8.03
N LEU A 98 -13.98 0.96 9.36
CA LEU A 98 -13.40 1.95 10.26
C LEU A 98 -11.90 2.13 10.01
N ALA A 99 -11.16 1.03 9.80
CA ALA A 99 -9.74 1.07 9.46
C ALA A 99 -9.47 1.82 8.15
N LEU A 100 -10.30 1.58 7.12
CA LEU A 100 -10.23 2.30 5.85
C LEU A 100 -10.50 3.79 6.04
N ALA A 101 -11.57 4.15 6.76
CA ALA A 101 -11.92 5.55 7.04
C ALA A 101 -10.82 6.29 7.83
N MET A 102 -10.18 5.61 8.78
CA MET A 102 -9.05 6.14 9.54
C MET A 102 -7.82 6.36 8.65
N SER A 103 -7.51 5.43 7.74
CA SER A 103 -6.41 5.58 6.78
C SER A 103 -6.69 6.73 5.80
N ASP A 104 -7.89 6.81 5.24
CA ASP A 104 -8.32 7.91 4.37
C ASP A 104 -8.18 9.27 5.05
N ALA A 105 -8.64 9.38 6.31
CA ALA A 105 -8.51 10.60 7.09
C ALA A 105 -7.03 10.99 7.31
N ARG A 106 -6.14 10.01 7.54
CA ARG A 106 -4.71 10.25 7.71
C ARG A 106 -4.05 10.72 6.40
N ILE A 107 -4.35 10.07 5.28
CA ILE A 107 -3.89 10.47 3.94
C ILE A 107 -4.33 11.91 3.63
N HIS A 108 -5.60 12.23 3.91
CA HIS A 108 -6.14 13.57 3.73
C HIS A 108 -5.41 14.61 4.60
N GLY A 109 -5.14 14.28 5.86
CA GLY A 109 -4.38 15.13 6.78
C GLY A 109 -2.94 15.40 6.30
N ILE A 110 -2.23 14.38 5.83
CA ILE A 110 -0.87 14.53 5.29
C ILE A 110 -0.90 15.38 4.00
N LYS A 111 -1.85 15.11 3.10
CA LYS A 111 -2.00 15.86 1.85
C LYS A 111 -2.28 17.34 2.10
N ALA A 112 -3.08 17.67 3.12
CA ALA A 112 -3.33 19.05 3.53
C ALA A 112 -2.04 19.74 3.99
N GLN A 113 -1.22 19.06 4.80
CA GLN A 113 0.08 19.59 5.24
C GLN A 113 1.05 19.82 4.07
N ILE A 114 1.15 18.87 3.13
CA ILE A 114 1.95 19.01 1.90
C ILE A 114 1.49 20.23 1.09
N THR A 115 0.17 20.39 0.93
CA THR A 115 -0.43 21.49 0.17
C THR A 115 -0.18 22.85 0.81
N ALA A 116 -0.13 22.92 2.14
CA ALA A 116 0.22 24.13 2.87
C ALA A 116 1.73 24.45 2.83
N LEU A 117 2.59 23.43 2.88
CA LEU A 117 4.05 23.61 2.96
C LEU A 117 4.70 24.02 1.63
N ARG A 118 4.16 23.59 0.50
CA ARG A 118 4.66 23.96 -0.84
C ARG A 118 4.66 25.48 -1.11
N PRO A 119 3.54 26.22 -0.92
CA PRO A 119 3.54 27.66 -1.10
C PRO A 119 4.39 28.38 -0.04
N GLU A 120 4.50 27.85 1.18
CA GLU A 120 5.41 28.37 2.19
C GLU A 120 6.86 28.33 1.71
N ILE A 121 7.36 27.18 1.25
CA ILE A 121 8.71 27.05 0.66
C ILE A 121 8.91 28.05 -0.48
N LYS A 122 7.93 28.17 -1.38
CA LYS A 122 8.00 29.11 -2.50
C LYS A 122 8.08 30.57 -2.03
N SER A 123 7.28 30.93 -1.03
CA SER A 123 7.31 32.27 -0.42
C SER A 123 8.69 32.59 0.17
N HIS A 124 9.26 31.64 0.92
CA HIS A 124 10.61 31.79 1.48
C HIS A 124 11.69 31.92 0.40
N GLN A 125 11.57 31.18 -0.72
CA GLN A 125 12.49 31.30 -1.84
C GLN A 125 12.41 32.68 -2.53
N ILE A 126 11.20 33.21 -2.71
CA ILE A 126 10.99 34.56 -3.26
C ILE A 126 11.57 35.61 -2.31
N ALA A 127 11.30 35.48 -1.00
CA ALA A 127 11.84 36.38 0.01
C ALA A 127 13.37 36.35 0.08
N LEU A 128 13.99 35.17 -0.10
CA LEU A 128 15.43 35.02 -0.18
C LEU A 128 16.02 35.72 -1.41
N ALA A 129 15.40 35.58 -2.58
CA ALA A 129 15.85 36.27 -3.79
C ALA A 129 15.80 37.79 -3.60
N ALA A 130 14.66 38.31 -3.13
CA ALA A 130 14.52 39.73 -2.84
C ALA A 130 15.51 40.22 -1.76
N TYR A 131 15.81 39.40 -0.76
CA TYR A 131 16.81 39.72 0.25
C TYR A 131 18.22 39.80 -0.33
N ARG A 132 18.61 38.87 -1.20
CA ARG A 132 19.93 38.88 -1.88
C ARG A 132 20.11 40.16 -2.70
N ASP A 133 19.10 40.52 -3.47
CA ASP A 133 19.12 41.74 -4.29
C ASP A 133 19.26 43.00 -3.40
N ALA A 134 18.51 43.06 -2.30
CA ALA A 134 18.59 44.17 -1.35
C ALA A 134 19.95 44.24 -0.63
N ALA A 135 20.52 43.09 -0.25
CA ALA A 135 21.81 43.02 0.40
C ALA A 135 22.96 43.44 -0.54
N ASP A 136 22.91 43.03 -1.81
CA ASP A 136 23.89 43.44 -2.82
C ASP A 136 23.83 44.95 -3.12
N LEU A 137 22.60 45.50 -3.19
CA LEU A 137 22.40 46.95 -3.34
C LEU A 137 22.98 47.73 -2.15
N ALA A 138 22.69 47.30 -0.91
CA ALA A 138 23.20 47.94 0.30
C ALA A 138 24.75 47.86 0.38
N PHE A 139 25.33 46.72 -0.03
CA PHE A 139 26.78 46.58 -0.11
C PHE A 139 27.39 47.51 -1.17
N THR A 140 26.76 47.60 -2.35
CA THR A 140 27.20 48.48 -3.44
C THR A 140 27.13 49.95 -3.03
N GLU A 141 26.07 50.37 -2.34
CA GLU A 141 25.93 51.71 -1.77
C GLU A 141 27.05 52.01 -0.76
N SER A 142 27.30 51.10 0.18
CA SER A 142 28.38 51.27 1.17
C SER A 142 29.77 51.30 0.52
N ARG A 143 29.96 50.59 -0.60
CA ARG A 143 31.20 50.64 -1.39
C ARG A 143 31.36 51.99 -2.08
N ALA A 144 30.29 52.55 -2.65
CA ALA A 144 30.32 53.88 -3.24
C ALA A 144 30.69 54.96 -2.21
N GLN A 145 30.13 54.91 -0.99
CA GLN A 145 30.50 55.81 0.10
C GLN A 145 31.97 55.66 0.53
N THR A 146 32.47 54.42 0.49
CA THR A 146 33.89 54.15 0.75
C THR A 146 34.79 54.79 -0.31
N ASP A 147 34.40 54.70 -1.58
CA ASP A 147 35.18 55.27 -2.69
C ASP A 147 35.12 56.81 -2.69
N GLU A 148 33.98 57.41 -2.33
CA GLU A 148 33.87 58.85 -2.04
C GLU A 148 34.81 59.28 -0.90
N SER A 149 34.80 58.55 0.21
CA SER A 149 35.68 58.83 1.36
C SER A 149 37.16 58.71 1.00
N LYS A 150 37.53 57.74 0.15
CA LYS A 150 38.90 57.59 -0.36
C LYS A 150 39.29 58.78 -1.23
N ALA A 151 38.42 59.23 -2.12
CA ALA A 151 38.67 60.41 -2.94
C ALA A 151 38.89 61.66 -2.06
N HIS A 152 38.07 61.82 -1.01
CA HIS A 152 38.23 62.92 -0.05
C HIS A 152 39.57 62.83 0.71
N SER A 153 39.96 61.64 1.16
CA SER A 153 41.24 61.41 1.84
C SER A 153 42.44 61.68 0.92
N GLN A 154 42.41 61.22 -0.32
CA GLN A 154 43.46 61.50 -1.32
C GLN A 154 43.60 63.01 -1.59
N PHE A 155 42.48 63.72 -1.68
CA PHE A 155 42.49 65.17 -1.83
C PHE A 155 43.08 65.88 -0.59
N ALA A 156 42.72 65.42 0.61
CA ALA A 156 43.28 65.94 1.86
C ALA A 156 44.80 65.71 1.95
N ASP A 157 45.28 64.53 1.54
CA ASP A 157 46.71 64.22 1.47
C ASP A 157 47.44 65.14 0.48
N ALA A 158 46.89 65.35 -0.73
CA ALA A 158 47.48 66.25 -1.72
C ALA A 158 47.54 67.71 -1.23
N LEU A 159 46.49 68.19 -0.54
CA LEU A 159 46.49 69.51 0.09
C LEU A 159 47.53 69.60 1.22
N MET A 160 47.74 68.51 1.96
CA MET A 160 48.72 68.44 3.04
C MET A 160 50.15 68.57 2.51
N ASP A 161 50.47 67.93 1.39
CA ASP A 161 51.78 68.03 0.74
C ASP A 161 52.05 69.45 0.21
N ALA A 162 51.04 70.10 -0.37
CA ALA A 162 51.12 71.51 -0.76
C ALA A 162 51.35 72.43 0.47
N ARG A 163 50.63 72.19 1.58
CA ARG A 163 50.81 72.95 2.83
C ARG A 163 52.18 72.73 3.46
N ARG A 164 52.73 71.52 3.41
CA ARG A 164 54.09 71.19 3.89
C ARG A 164 55.16 72.00 3.17
N SER A 165 55.03 72.15 1.85
CA SER A 165 55.97 72.96 1.07
C SER A 165 55.83 74.47 1.34
N LEU A 166 54.63 74.97 1.66
CA LEU A 166 54.43 76.36 2.11
C LEU A 166 54.97 76.63 3.52
N LEU A 167 54.84 75.68 4.45
CA LEU A 167 55.41 75.78 5.80
C LEU A 167 56.95 75.85 5.74
N GLY A 168 57.59 75.02 4.89
CA GLY A 168 59.04 75.06 4.66
C GLY A 168 59.54 76.42 4.15
N LYS A 169 58.70 77.15 3.41
CA LYS A 169 58.95 78.52 2.95
C LYS A 169 58.53 79.61 3.94
N LYS A 170 58.06 79.24 5.14
CA LYS A 170 57.54 80.14 6.20
C LYS A 170 56.32 80.99 5.80
N TYR A 171 55.55 80.56 4.79
CA TYR A 171 54.32 81.25 4.36
C TYR A 171 53.04 80.74 5.05
N LEU A 172 53.15 79.74 5.93
CA LEU A 172 52.03 79.13 6.64
C LEU A 172 52.30 79.10 8.14
N SER A 173 51.28 79.37 8.96
CA SER A 173 51.36 79.21 10.42
C SER A 173 51.44 77.74 10.83
N VAL A 174 52.17 77.45 11.90
CA VAL A 174 52.25 76.10 12.50
C VAL A 174 50.86 75.61 12.93
N GLU A 175 49.99 76.51 13.39
CA GLU A 175 48.64 76.14 13.81
C GLU A 175 47.78 75.68 12.63
N ALA A 176 47.82 76.44 11.53
CA ALA A 176 47.11 76.07 10.29
C ALA A 176 47.64 74.77 9.66
N PHE A 177 48.90 74.42 9.93
CA PHE A 177 49.48 73.13 9.54
C PHE A 177 48.97 71.99 10.44
N ARG A 178 48.91 72.18 11.77
CA ARG A 178 48.35 71.19 12.71
C ARG A 178 46.87 70.90 12.45
N GLU A 179 46.09 71.93 12.14
CA GLU A 179 44.68 71.76 11.75
C GLU A 179 44.54 70.89 10.48
N ALA A 180 45.41 71.11 9.48
CA ALA A 180 45.42 70.30 8.26
C ALA A 180 45.80 68.84 8.54
N GLU A 181 46.80 68.61 9.40
CA GLU A 181 47.20 67.26 9.81
C GLU A 181 46.04 66.54 10.52
N ALA A 182 45.31 67.23 11.39
CA ALA A 182 44.12 66.68 12.05
C ALA A 182 43.02 66.31 11.05
N LYS A 183 42.78 67.15 10.02
CA LYS A 183 41.81 66.85 8.95
C LYS A 183 42.21 65.62 8.12
N VAL A 184 43.50 65.47 7.80
CA VAL A 184 44.01 64.27 7.12
C VAL A 184 43.76 63.03 7.98
N LYS A 185 44.15 63.07 9.27
CA LYS A 185 43.90 61.95 10.20
C LYS A 185 42.42 61.60 10.31
N ALA A 186 41.54 62.61 10.37
CA ALA A 186 40.10 62.41 10.38
C ALA A 186 39.61 61.75 9.08
N SER A 187 40.08 62.20 7.91
CA SER A 187 39.71 61.61 6.62
C SER A 187 40.14 60.15 6.48
N HIS A 188 41.36 59.80 6.93
CA HIS A 188 41.84 58.41 6.97
C HIS A 188 41.01 57.54 7.93
N ALA A 189 40.61 58.10 9.06
CA ALA A 189 39.73 57.41 10.01
C ALA A 189 38.34 57.15 9.40
N SER A 190 37.78 58.11 8.66
CA SER A 190 36.52 57.94 7.92
C SER A 190 36.63 56.83 6.87
N VAL A 191 37.71 56.79 6.07
CA VAL A 191 37.92 55.70 5.11
C VAL A 191 37.91 54.35 5.80
N LYS A 192 38.67 54.20 6.90
CA LYS A 192 38.71 52.95 7.67
C LYS A 192 37.34 52.55 8.22
N ALA A 193 36.55 53.53 8.70
CA ALA A 193 35.21 53.28 9.20
C ALA A 193 34.26 52.81 8.09
N HIS A 194 34.27 53.48 6.92
CA HIS A 194 33.42 53.10 5.79
C HIS A 194 33.84 51.75 5.18
N THR A 195 35.14 51.45 5.10
CA THR A 195 35.60 50.11 4.67
C THR A 195 35.12 49.01 5.62
N ALA A 196 35.25 49.23 6.94
CA ALA A 196 34.81 48.26 7.93
C ALA A 196 33.28 48.07 7.89
N ASN A 197 32.52 49.13 7.61
CA ASN A 197 31.07 49.04 7.43
C ASN A 197 30.69 48.23 6.18
N ALA A 198 31.37 48.44 5.04
CA ALA A 198 31.13 47.67 3.83
C ALA A 198 31.43 46.17 4.04
N ASP A 199 32.55 45.85 4.68
CA ASP A 199 32.92 44.47 5.01
C ASP A 199 31.92 43.82 5.98
N ARG A 200 31.45 44.57 6.97
CA ARG A 200 30.41 44.12 7.91
C ARG A 200 29.11 43.80 7.16
N LEU A 201 28.61 44.72 6.32
CA LEU A 201 27.38 44.52 5.57
C LEU A 201 27.44 43.31 4.64
N LYS A 202 28.60 43.08 3.99
CA LYS A 202 28.81 41.89 3.18
C LYS A 202 28.67 40.61 3.99
N ARG A 203 29.36 40.52 5.13
CA ARG A 203 29.30 39.33 6.01
C ARG A 203 27.91 39.11 6.59
N GLU A 204 27.24 40.18 7.00
CA GLU A 204 25.85 40.10 7.49
C GLU A 204 24.92 39.58 6.41
N GLY A 205 25.08 40.06 5.16
CA GLY A 205 24.32 39.56 4.01
C GLY A 205 24.57 38.08 3.72
N GLU A 206 25.84 37.63 3.79
CA GLU A 206 26.22 36.21 3.62
C GLU A 206 25.59 35.33 4.71
N VAL A 207 25.81 35.65 5.99
CA VAL A 207 25.25 34.89 7.13
C VAL A 207 23.73 34.79 7.06
N ALA A 208 23.07 35.93 6.82
CA ALA A 208 21.62 35.97 6.78
C ALA A 208 21.03 35.31 5.51
N THR A 209 21.82 35.14 4.46
CA THR A 209 21.47 34.34 3.28
C THR A 209 21.55 32.85 3.62
N ASP A 210 22.65 32.42 4.24
CA ASP A 210 22.88 31.03 4.63
C ASP A 210 21.83 30.54 5.64
N ASP A 211 21.48 31.37 6.64
CA ASP A 211 20.44 31.06 7.62
C ASP A 211 19.08 30.81 6.94
N ARG A 212 18.73 31.64 5.95
CA ARG A 212 17.47 31.50 5.19
C ARG A 212 17.48 30.28 4.29
N ASP A 213 18.60 29.97 3.65
CA ASP A 213 18.77 28.74 2.87
C ASP A 213 18.64 27.49 3.76
N ALA A 214 19.20 27.52 4.97
CA ALA A 214 19.08 26.44 5.95
C ALA A 214 17.61 26.21 6.37
N GLU A 215 16.84 27.28 6.59
CA GLU A 215 15.41 27.17 6.88
C GLU A 215 14.62 26.62 5.68
N ILE A 216 14.91 27.07 4.44
CA ILE A 216 14.30 26.48 3.23
C ILE A 216 14.64 24.99 3.12
N ALA A 217 15.88 24.60 3.39
CA ALA A 217 16.30 23.20 3.36
C ALA A 217 15.60 22.36 4.43
N LYS A 218 15.35 22.93 5.63
CA LYS A 218 14.57 22.29 6.69
C LYS A 218 13.11 22.08 6.27
N LEU A 219 12.46 23.09 5.67
CA LEU A 219 11.10 22.96 5.14
C LEU A 219 11.04 21.90 4.02
N LYS A 220 12.02 21.87 3.11
CA LYS A 220 12.10 20.86 2.05
C LYS A 220 12.29 19.44 2.59
N ARG A 221 13.12 19.26 3.62
CA ARG A 221 13.26 17.95 4.30
C ARG A 221 11.94 17.50 4.90
N LYS A 222 11.22 18.40 5.56
CA LYS A 222 9.89 18.09 6.12
C LYS A 222 8.87 17.75 5.03
N LEU A 223 8.91 18.44 3.89
CA LEU A 223 8.08 18.11 2.74
C LEU A 223 8.37 16.69 2.24
N ALA A 224 9.66 16.35 2.05
CA ALA A 224 10.06 15.02 1.60
C ALA A 224 9.67 13.91 2.60
N GLU A 225 9.76 14.19 3.90
CA GLU A 225 9.30 13.28 4.95
C GLU A 225 7.79 13.03 4.87
N LEU A 226 6.98 14.10 4.74
CA LEU A 226 5.53 13.98 4.58
C LEU A 226 5.15 13.27 3.27
N GLU A 227 5.87 13.51 2.17
CA GLU A 227 5.66 12.81 0.90
C GLU A 227 5.99 11.31 1.04
N GLY A 228 7.05 10.95 1.77
CA GLY A 228 7.36 9.56 2.09
C GLY A 228 6.29 8.89 2.96
N GLN A 229 5.79 9.59 3.97
CA GLN A 229 4.68 9.12 4.81
C GLN A 229 3.40 8.93 3.99
N PHE A 230 3.07 9.89 3.14
CA PHE A 230 1.91 9.81 2.23
C PHE A 230 1.97 8.55 1.36
N LEU A 231 3.10 8.28 0.72
CA LEU A 231 3.27 7.09 -0.14
C LEU A 231 3.13 5.78 0.64
N THR A 232 3.61 5.75 1.88
CA THR A 232 3.52 4.57 2.75
C THR A 232 2.07 4.30 3.16
N GLU A 233 1.37 5.34 3.60
CA GLU A 233 -0.05 5.27 3.98
C GLU A 233 -0.94 4.94 2.79
N GLU A 234 -0.63 5.48 1.61
CA GLU A 234 -1.37 5.15 0.38
C GLU A 234 -1.17 3.69 -0.03
N ALA A 235 0.04 3.14 0.13
CA ALA A 235 0.31 1.74 -0.12
C ALA A 235 -0.42 0.83 0.88
N GLU A 236 -0.47 1.21 2.16
CA GLU A 236 -1.21 0.50 3.21
C GLU A 236 -2.72 0.53 2.91
N ASN A 237 -3.27 1.69 2.58
CA ASN A 237 -4.69 1.84 2.21
C ASN A 237 -5.06 0.97 1.01
N ARG A 238 -4.27 1.01 -0.07
CA ARG A 238 -4.48 0.12 -1.24
C ARG A 238 -4.41 -1.36 -0.85
N SER A 239 -3.58 -1.73 0.12
CA SER A 239 -3.55 -3.10 0.61
C SER A 239 -4.88 -3.46 1.28
N ILE A 240 -5.42 -2.61 2.16
CA ILE A 240 -6.72 -2.82 2.82
C ILE A 240 -7.84 -2.94 1.79
N GLN A 241 -7.89 -2.04 0.80
CA GLN A 241 -8.89 -2.08 -0.29
C GLN A 241 -8.79 -3.32 -1.18
N ARG A 242 -7.62 -3.94 -1.29
CA ARG A 242 -7.45 -5.17 -2.06
C ARG A 242 -8.07 -6.38 -1.36
N TRP A 243 -8.32 -6.27 -0.05
CA TRP A 243 -8.83 -7.34 0.79
C TRP A 243 -10.27 -7.12 1.26
N ALA A 244 -10.78 -5.89 1.17
CA ALA A 244 -12.19 -5.53 1.29
C ALA A 244 -12.98 -5.95 0.03
#